data_AF-A0A254QZT8-F1
#
_entry.id   AF-A0A254QZT8-F1
#
_cell.length_a   1.000
_cell.length_b   1.000
_cell.length_c   1.000
_cell.angle_alpha   90.00
_cell.angle_beta   90.00
_cell.angle_gamma   90.00
#
_symmetry.space_group_name_H-M   'P 1'
#
loop_
_entity.id
_entity.type
_entity.pdbx_description
1 polymer ?
#
loop_
_entity_poly.entity_id
_entity_poly.type
_entity_poly.pdbx_seq_one_letter_code
_entity_poly.pdbx_strand_id
1 'polypeptide(L)'
;MTAQQPAPTAKPAPDATAAAREFEAMFMTQMVDEMLKQVDMGSMGAGQAEQHFRYFLSEAIAEQMVEQGGTGLSRSLNAAMSAYAAAQRDEDYS
;
A
#
# COMPACT_ATOMS: atom_id res chain seq x y z
N MET A 1 34.53 37.14 -10.27
CA MET A 1 33.55 36.24 -10.91
C MET A 1 33.48 34.99 -10.06
N THR A 2 32.55 34.91 -9.11
CA THR A 2 32.32 33.71 -8.29
C THR A 2 31.40 32.77 -9.06
N ALA A 3 31.91 31.60 -9.43
CA ALA A 3 31.17 30.55 -10.10
C ALA A 3 30.18 29.91 -9.10
N GLN A 4 28.90 29.89 -9.45
CA GLN A 4 27.87 29.13 -8.72
C GLN A 4 28.10 27.64 -8.97
N GLN A 5 28.32 26.88 -7.90
CA GLN A 5 28.34 25.41 -7.96
C GLN A 5 26.92 24.90 -8.28
N PRO A 6 26.77 23.92 -9.18
CA PRO A 6 25.48 23.34 -9.49
C PRO A 6 24.94 22.56 -8.29
N ALA A 7 23.68 22.79 -7.95
CA ALA A 7 22.99 22.09 -6.87
C ALA A 7 22.94 20.57 -7.13
N PRO A 8 23.06 19.73 -6.09
CA PRO A 8 22.92 18.29 -6.23
C PRO A 8 21.53 17.95 -6.76
N THR A 9 21.46 17.16 -7.82
CA THR A 9 20.21 16.66 -8.38
C THR A 9 19.56 15.73 -7.35
N ALA A 10 18.50 16.22 -6.70
CA ALA A 10 17.71 15.43 -5.77
C ALA A 10 17.20 14.18 -6.50
N LYS A 11 17.57 13.00 -5.99
CA LYS A 11 17.10 11.71 -6.49
C LYS A 11 15.57 11.70 -6.39
N PRO A 12 14.81 11.23 -7.41
CA PRO A 12 13.35 11.23 -7.32
C PRO A 12 12.94 10.44 -6.07
N ALA A 13 12.11 11.05 -5.23
CA ALA A 13 11.49 10.33 -4.12
C ALA A 13 10.69 9.15 -4.70
N PRO A 14 10.68 7.98 -4.05
CA PRO A 14 9.81 6.88 -4.45
C PRO A 14 8.36 7.38 -4.53
N ASP A 15 7.59 6.89 -5.52
CA ASP A 15 6.21 7.30 -5.72
C ASP A 15 5.36 6.89 -4.51
N ALA A 16 5.15 7.84 -3.60
CA ALA A 16 4.40 7.65 -2.37
C ALA A 16 2.94 7.23 -2.65
N THR A 17 2.41 7.55 -3.82
CA THR A 17 1.07 7.13 -4.24
C THR A 17 1.04 5.64 -4.56
N ALA A 18 2.04 5.15 -5.28
CA ALA A 18 2.18 3.73 -5.59
C ALA A 18 2.39 2.91 -4.31
N ALA A 19 3.30 3.33 -3.43
CA ALA A 19 3.56 2.66 -2.16
C ALA A 19 2.31 2.64 -1.24
N ALA A 20 1.54 3.73 -1.22
CA ALA A 20 0.30 3.79 -0.45
C ALA A 20 -0.80 2.88 -1.01
N ARG A 21 -0.83 2.67 -2.33
CA ARG A 21 -1.75 1.73 -2.99
C ARG A 21 -1.38 0.28 -2.69
N GLU A 22 -0.09 -0.05 -2.78
CA GLU A 22 0.42 -1.38 -2.43
C GLU A 22 0.13 -1.74 -0.98
N PHE A 23 0.32 -0.78 -0.06
CA PHE A 23 -0.03 -0.97 1.35
C PHE A 23 -1.52 -1.25 1.56
N GLU A 24 -2.42 -0.48 0.93
CA GLU A 24 -3.86 -0.71 1.05
C GLU A 24 -4.25 -2.09 0.50
N ALA A 25 -3.65 -2.53 -0.62
CA ALA A 25 -3.88 -3.86 -1.17
C ALA A 25 -3.46 -4.97 -0.17
N MET A 26 -2.25 -4.88 0.39
CA MET A 26 -1.78 -5.86 1.40
C MET A 26 -2.69 -5.91 2.63
N PHE A 27 -3.13 -4.75 3.12
CA PHE A 27 -4.04 -4.67 4.26
C PHE A 27 -5.41 -5.28 3.93
N MET A 28 -5.97 -4.96 2.76
CA MET A 28 -7.25 -5.52 2.33
C MET A 28 -7.17 -7.03 2.13
N THR A 29 -6.07 -7.55 1.60
CA THR A 29 -5.85 -9.01 1.47
C THR A 29 -5.92 -9.71 2.83
N GLN A 30 -5.31 -9.12 3.88
CA GLN A 30 -5.38 -9.69 5.23
C GLN A 30 -6.79 -9.64 5.81
N MET A 31 -7.51 -8.54 5.60
CA MET A 31 -8.89 -8.39 6.07
C MET A 31 -9.83 -9.38 5.37
N VAL A 32 -9.69 -9.54 4.05
CA VAL A 32 -10.49 -10.49 3.26
C VAL A 32 -10.17 -11.93 3.62
N ASP A 33 -8.89 -12.30 3.81
CA ASP A 33 -8.52 -13.64 4.26
C ASP A 33 -9.13 -13.96 5.64
N GLU A 34 -9.12 -13.00 6.57
CA GLU A 34 -9.74 -13.19 7.88
C GLU A 34 -11.26 -13.32 7.80
N MET A 35 -11.92 -12.54 6.93
CA MET A 35 -13.35 -12.71 6.66
C MET A 35 -13.66 -14.08 6.05
N LEU A 36 -12.85 -14.55 5.10
CA LEU A 36 -13.04 -15.85 4.44
C LEU A 36 -12.79 -17.03 5.40
N LYS A 37 -11.96 -16.88 6.44
CA LYS A 37 -11.85 -17.90 7.51
C LYS A 37 -13.14 -18.09 8.31
N GLN A 38 -13.99 -17.06 8.38
CA GLN A 38 -15.27 -17.11 9.09
C GLN A 38 -16.41 -17.65 8.21
N VAL A 39 -16.20 -17.73 6.89
CA VAL A 39 -17.16 -18.32 5.96
C VAL A 39 -16.92 -19.83 5.93
N ASP A 40 -17.95 -20.60 6.27
CA ASP A 40 -17.93 -22.04 6.07
C ASP A 40 -17.98 -22.33 4.56
N MET A 41 -16.82 -22.56 3.97
CA MET A 41 -16.69 -22.89 2.54
C MET A 41 -17.03 -24.37 2.25
N GLY A 42 -17.53 -25.12 3.25
CA GLY A 42 -17.81 -26.56 3.12
C GLY A 42 -16.53 -27.40 3.06
N SER A 43 -16.62 -28.64 2.57
CA SER A 43 -15.44 -29.52 2.43
C SER A 43 -14.54 -29.16 1.25
N MET A 44 -14.35 -27.86 0.94
CA MET A 44 -13.16 -27.46 0.20
C MET A 44 -11.97 -28.08 0.93
N GLY A 45 -11.16 -28.86 0.22
CA GLY A 45 -10.43 -29.96 0.82
C GLY A 45 -9.52 -29.50 1.96
N ALA A 46 -9.83 -29.95 3.18
CA ALA A 46 -9.10 -29.67 4.41
C ALA A 46 -7.58 -29.91 4.21
N GLY A 47 -6.84 -28.85 3.88
CA GLY A 47 -5.44 -28.99 3.50
C GLY A 47 -4.82 -27.72 2.92
N GLN A 48 -3.52 -27.79 2.59
CA GLN A 48 -2.72 -26.66 2.10
C GLN A 48 -3.24 -26.06 0.79
N ALA A 49 -3.90 -26.85 -0.05
CA ALA A 49 -4.46 -26.39 -1.32
C ALA A 49 -5.59 -25.37 -1.12
N GLU A 50 -6.45 -25.59 -0.11
CA GLU A 50 -7.51 -24.66 0.25
C GLU A 50 -6.93 -23.33 0.78
N GLN A 51 -5.86 -23.39 1.58
CA GLN A 51 -5.20 -22.19 2.11
C GLN A 51 -4.60 -21.32 1.00
N HIS A 52 -3.92 -21.93 0.02
CA HIS A 52 -3.39 -21.20 -1.13
C HIS A 52 -4.50 -20.63 -2.01
N PHE A 53 -5.55 -21.41 -2.30
CA PHE A 53 -6.70 -20.93 -3.07
C PHE A 53 -7.39 -19.75 -2.37
N ARG A 54 -7.61 -19.83 -1.05
CA ARG A 54 -8.19 -18.74 -0.26
C ARG A 54 -7.32 -17.50 -0.30
N TYR A 55 -6.00 -17.65 -0.17
CA TYR A 55 -5.08 -16.52 -0.25
C TYR A 55 -5.18 -15.82 -1.62
N PHE A 56 -5.14 -16.56 -2.73
CA PHE A 56 -5.29 -15.98 -4.07
C PHE A 56 -6.65 -15.32 -4.28
N LEU A 57 -7.72 -15.92 -3.76
CA LEU A 57 -9.05 -15.32 -3.80
C LEU A 57 -9.10 -14.02 -3.00
N SER A 58 -8.45 -14.00 -1.83
CA SER A 58 -8.36 -12.80 -0.98
C SER A 58 -7.62 -11.68 -1.69
N GLU A 59 -6.51 -11.99 -2.35
CA GLU A 59 -5.70 -11.05 -3.13
C GLU A 59 -6.53 -10.46 -4.29
N ALA A 60 -7.21 -11.30 -5.07
CA ALA A 60 -8.04 -10.85 -6.19
C ALA A 60 -9.22 -9.95 -5.73
N ILE A 61 -9.87 -10.28 -4.62
CA ILE A 61 -10.94 -9.46 -4.05
C ILE A 61 -10.38 -8.12 -3.54
N ALA A 62 -9.24 -8.14 -2.86
CA ALA A 62 -8.58 -6.94 -2.36
C ALA A 62 -8.15 -6.00 -3.50
N GLU A 63 -7.57 -6.54 -4.57
CA GLU A 63 -7.22 -5.77 -5.77
C GLU A 63 -8.45 -5.12 -6.40
N GLN A 64 -9.54 -5.88 -6.58
CA GLN A 64 -10.80 -5.33 -7.11
C GLN A 64 -11.37 -4.21 -6.22
N MET A 65 -11.29 -4.36 -4.89
CA MET A 65 -11.74 -3.33 -3.96
C MET A 65 -10.89 -2.05 -4.08
N VAL A 66 -9.57 -2.18 -4.20
CA VAL A 66 -8.66 -1.05 -4.41
C VAL A 66 -8.89 -0.38 -5.76
N GLU A 67 -9.11 -1.15 -6.84
CA GLU A 67 -9.38 -0.62 -8.18
C GLU A 67 -10.68 0.18 -8.28
N GLN A 68 -11.73 -0.24 -7.57
CA GLN A 68 -13.04 0.46 -7.59
C GLN A 68 -13.09 1.71 -6.70
N GLY A 69 -11.97 2.11 -6.10
CA GLY A 69 -11.87 3.32 -5.28
C GLY A 69 -11.37 3.10 -3.85
N GLY A 70 -11.11 1.84 -3.47
CA GLY A 70 -10.56 1.46 -2.16
C GLY A 70 -11.46 1.87 -1.00
N THR A 71 -10.87 1.94 0.20
CA THR A 71 -11.53 2.51 1.39
C THR A 71 -11.14 3.97 1.64
N GLY A 72 -10.25 4.51 0.79
CA GLY A 72 -9.64 5.82 0.98
C GLY A 72 -8.38 5.78 1.87
N LEU A 73 -7.93 4.60 2.30
CA LEU A 73 -6.75 4.46 3.17
C LEU A 73 -5.48 4.92 2.45
N SER A 74 -5.32 4.59 1.15
CA SER A 74 -4.18 5.06 0.36
C SER A 74 -4.12 6.59 0.26
N ARG A 75 -5.26 7.27 0.20
CA ARG A 75 -5.31 8.74 0.16
C ARG A 75 -4.84 9.33 1.49
N SER A 76 -5.33 8.80 2.60
CA SER A 76 -4.94 9.22 3.95
C SER A 76 -3.45 8.95 4.21
N LEU A 77 -2.94 7.80 3.76
CA LEU A 77 -1.53 7.45 3.89
C LEU A 77 -0.63 8.32 3.02
N ASN A 78 -1.02 8.61 1.78
CA ASN A 78 -0.27 9.50 0.91
C ASN A 78 -0.21 10.93 1.49
N ALA A 79 -1.32 11.42 2.04
CA ALA A 79 -1.36 12.72 2.73
C ALA A 79 -0.42 12.75 3.94
N ALA A 80 -0.41 11.69 4.76
CA ALA A 80 0.49 11.57 5.91
C ALA A 80 1.97 11.50 5.50
N MET A 81 2.31 10.69 4.49
CA MET A 81 3.67 10.59 3.96
C MET A 81 4.15 11.92 3.36
N SER A 82 3.27 12.63 2.65
CA SER A 82 3.56 13.94 2.07
C SER A 82 3.80 14.99 3.16
N ALA A 83 2.99 15.00 4.21
CA ALA A 83 3.17 15.88 5.36
C ALA A 83 4.49 15.58 6.09
N TYR A 84 4.82 14.31 6.28
CA TYR A 84 6.08 13.88 6.89
C TYR A 84 7.31 14.28 6.05
N ALA A 85 7.26 14.10 4.73
CA ALA A 85 8.33 14.52 3.83
C ALA A 85 8.49 16.05 3.76
N ALA A 86 7.41 16.81 3.97
CA ALA A 86 7.47 18.27 4.06
C ALA A 86 8.14 18.72 5.37
N ALA A 87 7.82 18.09 6.51
CA ALA A 87 8.43 18.40 7.80
C ALA A 87 9.96 18.17 7.80
N GLN A 88 10.43 17.05 7.24
CA GLN A 88 11.85 16.76 7.14
C GLN A 88 12.63 17.78 6.28
N ARG A 89 11.99 18.34 5.24
CA ARG A 89 12.63 19.34 4.37
C ARG A 89 12.80 20.70 5.05
N ASP A 90 11.95 21.05 6.01
CA ASP A 90 12.08 22.29 6.79
C ASP A 90 13.18 22.17 7.86
N GLU A 91 13.40 20.97 8.41
CA GLU A 91 14.48 20.70 9.39
C GLU A 91 15.89 20.76 8.76
N ASP A 92 16.04 20.37 7.49
CA ASP A 92 17.31 20.48 6.73
C ASP A 92 17.64 21.93 6.29
N TYR A 93 16.71 22.88 6.41
CA TYR A 93 16.87 24.28 6.00
C TYR A 93 17.03 25.26 7.19
N SER A 94 17.05 24.76 8.43
CA SER A 94 17.22 25.55 9.66
C SER A 94 18.54 25.26 10.37
#